data_AF-C5A6Z9-F1
#
_entry.id   AF-C5A6Z9-F1
#
_cell.length_a   1.000
_cell.length_b   1.000
_cell.length_c   1.000
_cell.angle_alpha   90.00
_cell.angle_beta   90.00
_cell.angle_gamma   90.00
#
_symmetry.space_group_name_H-M   'P 1'
#
loop_
_entity.id
_entity.type
_entity.pdbx_description
1 polymer ?
#
loop_
_entity_poly.entity_id
_entity_poly.type
_entity_poly.pdbx_seq_one_letter_code
_entity_poly.pdbx_strand_id
1 'polypeptide(L)'
;MLIANHVGKEHKDIGWAVGDAIYEYFVKQGKTVEDVEKNPSEFAKLVVKKLQEREVVGPTVARSTQKAIKEVIPATIKLINKMWPKDHNIKHLRAMEEAFSPDTKDPVRTLKAAGIDVTKELEELRNTIAEVTGKKPKTAKKRGMKKIEPRKPKYPETKKVISEEIPPEVLSIAKALEFSDFSEKAMEKAEKELLKMIDGLLDDEANAVEVFYAVKLLRLVQRGDIEGIKRFGD
;
A
#
# COMPACT_ATOMS: atom_id res chain seq x y z
N MET A 1 3.13 -0.99 3.97
CA MET A 1 2.10 0.00 4.37
C MET A 1 2.66 1.16 5.19
N LEU A 2 3.36 0.94 6.33
CA LEU A 2 3.95 2.04 7.12
C LEU A 2 4.92 2.90 6.31
N ILE A 3 6.03 2.30 5.84
CA ILE A 3 7.10 3.02 5.13
C ILE A 3 6.57 3.69 3.86
N ALA A 4 5.77 2.98 3.07
CA ALA A 4 5.15 3.54 1.86
C ALA A 4 4.25 4.75 2.17
N ASN A 5 3.43 4.69 3.23
CA ASN A 5 2.59 5.82 3.65
C ASN A 5 3.39 6.97 4.23
N HIS A 6 4.47 6.67 4.96
CA HIS A 6 5.32 7.65 5.63
C HIS A 6 6.20 8.42 4.64
N VAL A 7 6.75 7.72 3.64
CA VAL A 7 7.59 8.29 2.58
C VAL A 7 6.74 8.86 1.43
N GLY A 8 5.45 8.52 1.39
CA GLY A 8 4.52 8.96 0.33
C GLY A 8 4.78 8.30 -1.02
N LYS A 9 5.61 7.25 -1.07
CA LYS A 9 5.98 6.52 -2.28
C LYS A 9 5.81 5.02 -2.05
N GLU A 10 5.07 4.36 -2.93
CA GLU A 10 5.12 2.91 -3.02
C GLU A 10 6.37 2.50 -3.80
N HIS A 11 7.15 1.56 -3.24
CA HIS A 11 8.38 1.10 -3.86
C HIS A 11 8.53 -0.41 -3.64
N LYS A 12 8.77 -1.16 -4.72
CA LYS A 12 8.89 -2.63 -4.70
C LYS A 12 9.98 -3.11 -3.73
N ASP A 13 11.03 -2.32 -3.57
CA ASP A 13 12.18 -2.66 -2.70
C ASP A 13 11.96 -2.37 -1.22
N ILE A 14 10.83 -1.79 -0.81
CA ILE A 14 10.51 -1.66 0.63
C ILE A 14 10.46 -3.04 1.29
N GLY A 15 9.80 -4.01 0.64
CA GLY A 15 9.69 -5.38 1.17
C GLY A 15 11.07 -6.04 1.30
N TRP A 16 11.90 -5.91 0.26
CA TRP A 16 13.27 -6.43 0.26
C TRP A 16 14.14 -5.77 1.33
N ALA A 17 14.10 -4.45 1.48
CA ALA A 17 14.86 -3.72 2.49
C ALA A 17 14.51 -4.18 3.91
N VAL A 18 13.21 -4.35 4.20
CA VAL A 18 12.74 -4.84 5.49
C VAL A 18 13.16 -6.30 5.69
N GLY A 19 13.02 -7.14 4.67
CA GLY A 19 13.47 -8.54 4.71
C GLY A 19 14.96 -8.69 4.98
N ASP A 20 15.80 -7.90 4.31
CA ASP A 20 17.25 -7.87 4.52
C ASP A 20 17.60 -7.43 5.95
N ALA A 21 16.90 -6.43 6.48
CA ALA A 21 17.11 -5.98 7.85
C ALA A 21 16.73 -7.05 8.87
N ILE A 22 15.61 -7.76 8.65
CA ILE A 22 15.19 -8.90 9.48
C ILE A 22 16.25 -10.01 9.42
N TYR A 23 16.68 -10.41 8.22
CA TYR A 23 17.69 -11.45 8.04
C TYR A 23 19.03 -11.08 8.69
N GLU A 24 19.50 -9.86 8.47
CA GLU A 24 20.76 -9.39 9.06
C GLU A 24 20.67 -9.32 10.60
N TYR A 25 19.56 -8.83 11.15
CA TYR A 25 19.40 -8.70 12.60
C TYR A 25 19.26 -10.06 13.30
N PHE A 26 18.35 -10.91 12.84
CA PHE A 26 18.06 -12.17 13.54
C PHE A 26 19.01 -13.30 13.15
N VAL A 27 19.37 -13.42 11.86
CA VAL A 27 20.18 -14.56 11.38
C VAL A 27 21.67 -14.26 11.46
N LYS A 28 22.13 -13.13 10.92
CA LYS A 28 23.58 -12.83 10.88
C LYS A 28 24.12 -12.36 12.22
N GLN A 29 23.38 -11.53 12.95
CA GLN A 29 23.82 -10.99 14.24
C GLN A 29 23.38 -11.85 15.44
N GLY A 30 22.55 -12.88 15.22
CA GLY A 30 22.06 -13.77 16.27
C GLY A 30 21.19 -13.08 17.32
N LYS A 31 20.59 -11.93 17.00
CA LYS A 31 19.69 -11.20 17.89
C LYS A 31 18.32 -11.86 17.94
N THR A 32 17.54 -11.52 18.95
CA THR A 32 16.20 -12.05 19.23
C THR A 32 15.13 -10.96 19.19
N VAL A 33 13.86 -11.35 19.21
CA VAL A 33 12.75 -10.38 19.29
C VAL A 33 12.82 -9.61 20.62
N GLU A 34 13.29 -10.24 21.70
CA GLU A 34 13.57 -9.58 22.97
C GLU A 34 14.64 -8.49 22.87
N ASP A 35 15.64 -8.65 21.99
CA ASP A 35 16.64 -7.61 21.75
C ASP A 35 16.03 -6.40 21.04
N VAL A 36 15.10 -6.63 20.10
CA VAL A 36 14.32 -5.56 19.46
C VAL A 36 13.43 -4.85 20.48
N GLU A 37 12.82 -5.59 21.42
CA GLU A 37 11.99 -5.03 22.48
C GLU A 37 12.80 -4.13 23.42
N LYS A 38 14.00 -4.56 23.79
CA LYS A 38 14.92 -3.79 24.65
C LYS A 38 15.51 -2.57 23.94
N ASN A 39 15.85 -2.71 22.66
CA ASN A 39 16.49 -1.65 21.89
C ASN A 39 15.86 -1.45 20.48
N PRO A 40 14.63 -0.94 20.40
CA PRO A 40 13.93 -0.78 19.13
C PRO A 40 14.63 0.22 18.19
N SER A 41 15.46 1.11 18.75
CA SER A 41 16.21 2.10 17.98
C SER A 41 17.29 1.46 17.10
N GLU A 42 17.91 0.38 17.56
CA GLU A 42 18.96 -0.34 16.83
C GLU A 42 18.37 -1.01 15.58
N PHE A 43 17.28 -1.76 15.75
CA PHE A 43 16.58 -2.37 14.63
C PHE A 43 16.02 -1.33 13.66
N ALA A 44 15.42 -0.24 14.17
CA ALA A 44 14.91 0.84 13.32
C ALA A 44 16.02 1.51 12.47
N LYS A 45 17.22 1.69 13.04
CA LYS A 45 18.39 2.21 12.29
C LYS A 45 18.78 1.26 11.17
N LEU A 46 18.80 -0.04 11.44
CA LEU A 46 19.16 -1.04 10.43
C LEU A 46 18.16 -1.05 9.28
N VAL A 47 16.85 -1.00 9.57
CA VAL A 47 15.81 -0.93 8.54
C VAL A 47 16.01 0.33 7.67
N VAL A 48 16.25 1.49 8.28
CA VAL A 48 16.52 2.73 7.51
C VAL A 48 17.79 2.62 6.67
N LYS A 49 18.86 2.03 7.20
CA LYS A 49 20.08 1.79 6.44
C LYS A 49 19.80 0.95 5.18
N LYS A 50 19.02 -0.14 5.30
CA LYS A 50 18.62 -0.97 4.15
C LYS A 50 17.73 -0.23 3.15
N LEU A 51 16.85 0.64 3.63
CA LEU A 51 16.03 1.50 2.77
C LEU A 51 16.89 2.54 2.03
N GLN A 52 17.95 3.05 2.64
CA GLN A 52 18.90 3.96 1.99
C GLN A 52 19.79 3.25 0.98
N GLU A 53 20.32 2.06 1.31
CA GLU A 53 21.11 1.21 0.40
C GLU A 53 20.34 0.87 -0.90
N ARG A 54 19.01 0.83 -0.81
CA ARG A 54 18.11 0.54 -1.94
C ARG A 54 17.45 1.81 -2.51
N GLU A 55 17.95 2.99 -2.16
CA GLU A 55 17.50 4.30 -2.65
C GLU A 55 16.00 4.60 -2.41
N VAL A 56 15.37 3.88 -1.49
CA VAL A 56 13.96 4.06 -1.12
C VAL A 56 13.77 5.32 -0.27
N VAL A 57 14.76 5.63 0.56
CA VAL A 57 14.72 6.73 1.53
C VAL A 57 15.97 7.58 1.38
N GLY A 58 15.79 8.87 1.13
CA GLY A 58 16.89 9.83 1.11
C GLY A 58 17.35 10.27 2.52
N PRO A 59 18.53 10.89 2.65
CA PRO A 59 19.07 11.34 3.94
C PRO A 59 18.15 12.32 4.69
N THR A 60 17.38 13.14 3.96
CA THR A 60 16.45 14.13 4.51
C THR A 60 15.29 13.50 5.29
N VAL A 61 14.79 12.34 4.84
CA VAL A 61 13.65 11.63 5.44
C VAL A 61 14.06 10.43 6.31
N ALA A 62 15.35 10.10 6.34
CA ALA A 62 15.87 8.95 7.10
C ALA A 62 15.57 9.04 8.60
N ARG A 63 15.78 10.22 9.22
CA ARG A 63 15.53 10.42 10.66
C ARG A 63 14.06 10.28 11.04
N SER A 64 13.15 10.86 10.24
CA SER A 64 11.71 10.75 10.49
C SER A 64 11.23 9.33 10.26
N THR A 65 11.74 8.64 9.24
CA THR A 65 11.44 7.24 8.95
C THR A 65 11.92 6.32 10.08
N GLN A 66 13.11 6.56 10.64
CA GLN A 66 13.63 5.81 11.78
C GLN A 66 12.72 5.98 13.00
N LYS A 67 12.28 7.21 13.28
CA LYS A 67 11.36 7.51 14.38
C LYS A 67 10.02 6.78 14.18
N ALA A 68 9.46 6.86 12.98
CA ALA A 68 8.23 6.18 12.61
C ALA A 68 8.30 4.65 12.81
N ILE A 69 9.37 4.02 12.35
CA ILE A 69 9.60 2.58 12.55
C ILE A 69 9.70 2.26 14.04
N LYS A 70 10.51 3.04 14.78
CA LYS A 70 10.70 2.86 16.23
C LYS A 70 9.37 2.91 17.00
N GLU A 71 8.48 3.82 16.64
CA GLU A 71 7.18 4.00 17.30
C GLU A 71 6.21 2.82 17.05
N VAL A 72 6.33 2.15 15.90
CA VAL A 72 5.45 1.03 15.52
C VAL A 72 5.95 -0.32 16.03
N ILE A 73 7.24 -0.45 16.34
CA ILE A 73 7.85 -1.70 16.83
C ILE A 73 7.11 -2.29 18.05
N PRO A 74 6.79 -1.54 19.12
CA PRO A 74 6.14 -2.12 20.30
C PRO A 74 4.79 -2.79 19.99
N ALA A 75 3.94 -2.15 19.17
CA ALA A 75 2.68 -2.73 18.76
C ALA A 75 2.88 -3.97 17.86
N THR A 76 3.91 -3.94 17.02
CA THR A 76 4.29 -5.09 16.17
C THR A 76 4.76 -6.28 17.02
N ILE A 77 5.58 -6.05 18.05
CA ILE A 77 6.06 -7.11 18.94
C ILE A 77 4.91 -7.74 19.73
N LYS A 78 3.96 -6.94 20.24
CA LYS A 78 2.75 -7.48 20.88
C LYS A 78 1.97 -8.42 19.96
N LEU A 79 1.79 -8.01 18.70
CA LEU A 79 1.13 -8.84 17.70
C LEU A 79 1.91 -10.14 17.44
N ILE A 80 3.23 -10.06 17.28
CA ILE A 80 4.09 -11.23 17.10
C ILE A 80 4.00 -12.17 18.30
N ASN A 81 4.11 -11.67 19.53
CA ASN A 81 4.03 -12.49 20.75
C ASN A 81 2.66 -13.17 20.92
N LYS A 82 1.59 -12.58 20.37
CA LYS A 82 0.25 -13.19 20.36
C LYS A 82 0.16 -14.33 19.35
N MET A 83 0.73 -14.14 18.16
CA MET A 83 0.73 -15.16 17.10
C MET A 83 1.70 -16.29 17.43
N TRP A 84 2.86 -15.97 17.98
CA TRP A 84 3.96 -16.87 18.27
C TRP A 84 4.40 -16.77 19.74
N PRO A 85 3.65 -17.36 20.67
CA PRO A 85 3.98 -17.34 22.09
C PRO A 85 5.24 -18.15 22.40
N LYS A 86 5.88 -17.85 23.53
CA LYS A 86 7.18 -18.41 23.95
C LYS A 86 7.16 -19.91 24.23
N ASP A 87 5.97 -20.48 24.45
CA ASP A 87 5.78 -21.92 24.58
C ASP A 87 5.86 -22.66 23.22
N HIS A 88 6.01 -21.92 22.11
CA HIS A 88 6.23 -22.44 20.76
C HIS A 88 5.22 -23.53 20.36
N ASN A 89 3.96 -23.30 20.71
CA ASN A 89 2.90 -24.26 20.49
C ASN A 89 2.70 -24.55 18.98
N ILE A 90 2.78 -25.82 18.60
CA ILE A 90 2.60 -26.28 17.21
C ILE A 90 1.24 -25.85 16.64
N LYS A 91 0.20 -25.72 17.47
CA LYS A 91 -1.11 -25.21 17.03
C LYS A 91 -1.01 -23.78 16.50
N HIS A 92 -0.16 -22.95 17.13
CA HIS A 92 0.11 -21.60 16.66
C HIS A 92 0.88 -21.58 15.34
N LEU A 93 1.85 -22.49 15.14
CA LEU A 93 2.53 -22.61 13.84
C LEU A 93 1.55 -22.90 12.72
N ARG A 94 0.73 -23.94 12.90
CA ARG A 94 -0.25 -24.35 11.88
C ARG A 94 -1.27 -23.27 11.59
N ALA A 95 -1.75 -22.59 12.63
CA ALA A 95 -2.67 -21.48 12.48
C ALA A 95 -2.05 -20.31 11.69
N MET A 96 -0.77 -19.99 11.94
CA MET A 96 -0.06 -18.97 11.17
C MET A 96 0.20 -19.42 9.73
N GLU A 97 0.65 -20.66 9.53
CA GLU A 97 0.87 -21.24 8.20
C GLU A 97 -0.40 -21.17 7.35
N GLU A 98 -1.54 -21.58 7.93
CA GLU A 98 -2.84 -21.49 7.26
C GLU A 98 -3.25 -20.03 7.05
N ALA A 99 -3.09 -19.15 8.05
CA ALA A 99 -3.47 -17.75 7.93
C ALA A 99 -2.67 -16.98 6.87
N PHE A 100 -1.39 -17.28 6.69
CA PHE A 100 -0.50 -16.62 5.73
C PHE A 100 -0.41 -17.35 4.38
N SER A 101 -1.15 -18.45 4.20
CA SER A 101 -1.26 -19.14 2.92
C SER A 101 -1.83 -18.21 1.83
N PRO A 102 -1.34 -18.28 0.58
CA PRO A 102 -1.89 -17.52 -0.55
C PRO A 102 -3.39 -17.73 -0.78
N ASP A 103 -3.91 -18.91 -0.40
CA ASP A 103 -5.31 -19.30 -0.61
C ASP A 103 -6.25 -18.75 0.47
N THR A 104 -5.70 -18.18 1.54
CA THR A 104 -6.49 -17.71 2.68
C THR A 104 -7.09 -16.33 2.43
N LYS A 105 -8.42 -16.30 2.30
CA LYS A 105 -9.19 -15.07 2.05
C LYS A 105 -9.21 -14.10 3.23
N ASP A 106 -9.21 -14.62 4.47
CA ASP A 106 -9.25 -13.81 5.69
C ASP A 106 -8.33 -14.38 6.77
N PRO A 107 -7.04 -13.97 6.77
CA PRO A 107 -6.05 -14.41 7.74
C PRO A 107 -6.46 -14.19 9.20
N VAL A 108 -7.17 -13.08 9.49
CA VAL A 108 -7.58 -12.73 10.85
C VAL A 108 -8.66 -13.68 11.35
N ARG A 109 -9.63 -14.01 10.49
CA ARG A 109 -10.65 -15.01 10.82
C ARG A 109 -10.05 -16.39 11.03
N THR A 110 -9.06 -16.78 10.23
CA THR A 110 -8.33 -18.06 10.38
C THR A 110 -7.59 -18.12 11.72
N LEU A 111 -6.83 -17.08 12.09
CA LEU A 111 -6.17 -17.00 13.39
C LEU A 111 -7.18 -17.07 14.55
N LYS A 112 -8.29 -16.34 14.45
CA LYS A 112 -9.34 -16.35 15.47
C LYS A 112 -9.99 -17.72 15.63
N ALA A 113 -10.23 -18.43 14.53
CA ALA A 113 -10.77 -19.80 14.57
C ALA A 113 -9.82 -20.77 15.28
N ALA A 114 -8.52 -20.55 15.20
CA ALA A 114 -7.49 -21.30 15.92
C ALA A 114 -7.30 -20.87 17.39
N GLY A 115 -8.12 -19.94 17.91
CA GLY A 115 -8.00 -19.41 19.27
C GLY A 115 -7.01 -18.26 19.43
N ILE A 116 -6.44 -17.76 18.32
CA ILE A 116 -5.48 -16.66 18.30
C ILE A 116 -6.22 -15.38 17.91
N ASP A 117 -6.88 -14.74 18.88
CA ASP A 117 -7.52 -13.46 18.64
C ASP A 117 -6.49 -12.32 18.70
N VAL A 118 -6.10 -11.82 17.53
CA VAL A 118 -5.18 -10.68 17.33
C VAL A 118 -5.90 -9.36 17.04
N THR A 119 -7.24 -9.33 17.13
CA THR A 119 -8.04 -8.17 16.68
C THR A 119 -7.61 -6.88 17.39
N LYS A 120 -7.38 -6.97 18.70
CA LYS A 120 -6.99 -5.83 19.53
C LYS A 120 -5.59 -5.33 19.16
N GLU A 121 -4.62 -6.23 19.07
CA GLU A 121 -3.22 -5.93 18.74
C GLU A 121 -3.11 -5.36 17.31
N LEU A 122 -3.93 -5.84 16.38
CA LEU A 122 -4.01 -5.33 15.02
C LEU A 122 -4.64 -3.93 14.97
N GLU A 123 -5.66 -3.66 15.78
CA GLU A 123 -6.23 -2.32 15.93
C GLU A 123 -5.24 -1.34 16.58
N GLU A 124 -4.53 -1.75 17.64
CA GLU A 124 -3.44 -0.98 18.24
C GLU A 124 -2.39 -0.63 17.17
N LEU A 125 -1.91 -1.62 16.42
CA LEU A 125 -0.94 -1.42 15.35
C LEU A 125 -1.45 -0.45 14.27
N ARG A 126 -2.70 -0.60 13.83
CA ARG A 126 -3.32 0.33 12.85
C ARG A 126 -3.39 1.74 13.40
N ASN A 127 -3.74 1.92 14.66
CA ASN A 127 -3.83 3.22 15.30
C ASN A 127 -2.45 3.88 15.43
N THR A 128 -1.43 3.12 15.82
CA THR A 128 -0.05 3.62 15.87
C THR A 128 0.46 4.03 14.49
N ILE A 129 0.23 3.20 13.46
CA ILE A 129 0.60 3.57 12.08
C ILE A 129 -0.13 4.84 11.64
N ALA A 130 -1.41 4.95 11.97
CA ALA A 130 -2.24 6.10 11.64
C ALA A 130 -1.70 7.39 12.29
N GLU A 131 -1.39 7.33 13.59
CA GLU A 131 -0.77 8.43 14.35
C GLU A 131 0.58 8.85 13.76
N VAL A 132 1.46 7.89 13.47
CA VAL A 132 2.79 8.11 12.91
C VAL A 132 2.73 8.71 11.49
N THR A 133 1.77 8.27 10.68
CA THR A 133 1.62 8.72 9.29
C THR A 133 0.71 9.95 9.15
N GLY A 134 0.17 10.48 10.25
CA GLY A 134 -0.78 11.60 10.25
C GLY A 134 -2.14 11.29 9.61
N LYS A 135 -2.44 10.02 9.32
CA LYS A 135 -3.74 9.57 8.80
C LYS A 135 -4.64 9.26 10.00
N LYS A 136 -5.88 9.76 10.06
CA LYS A 136 -6.79 9.42 11.17
C LYS A 136 -7.08 7.91 11.21
N PRO A 137 -7.04 7.26 12.39
CA PRO A 137 -7.40 5.85 12.51
C PRO A 137 -8.85 5.61 12.08
N LYS A 138 -9.06 4.59 11.23
CA LYS A 138 -10.39 4.10 10.87
C LYS A 138 -10.88 3.13 11.96
N THR A 139 -11.17 3.62 13.16
CA THR A 139 -11.81 2.79 14.18
C THR A 139 -13.34 2.87 14.11
N ALA A 140 -13.92 1.69 13.90
CA ALA A 140 -15.27 1.21 14.22
C ALA A 140 -16.40 2.25 14.43
N LYS A 141 -17.26 2.44 13.40
CA LYS A 141 -18.65 2.84 13.62
C LYS A 141 -19.51 1.61 13.90
N LYS A 142 -19.69 1.27 15.18
CA LYS A 142 -20.92 0.59 15.64
C LYS A 142 -21.93 1.66 16.07
N ARG A 143 -23.04 1.70 15.33
CA ARG A 143 -24.41 2.17 15.64
C ARG A 143 -24.59 3.36 16.62
N GLY A 144 -25.08 4.46 16.05
CA GLY A 144 -25.78 5.55 16.74
C GLY A 144 -26.03 6.71 15.77
N MET A 145 -27.27 6.86 15.29
CA MET A 145 -27.67 7.87 14.32
C MET A 145 -27.39 9.30 14.82
N LYS A 146 -26.68 10.08 13.99
CA LYS A 146 -27.03 11.47 13.68
C LYS A 146 -26.62 11.72 12.22
N LYS A 147 -27.60 12.03 11.38
CA LYS A 147 -27.36 12.59 10.04
C LYS A 147 -26.45 13.80 10.23
N ILE A 148 -25.22 13.71 9.73
CA ILE A 148 -24.35 14.86 9.55
C ILE A 148 -23.98 14.79 8.07
N GLU A 149 -24.41 15.82 7.35
CA GLU A 149 -24.15 16.06 5.94
C GLU A 149 -22.64 15.92 5.63
N PRO A 150 -22.26 15.48 4.42
CA PRO A 150 -20.86 15.33 4.06
C PRO A 150 -20.17 16.70 4.04
N ARG A 151 -19.44 17.01 5.10
CA ARG A 151 -18.48 18.13 5.09
C ARG A 151 -17.35 17.78 4.12
N LYS A 152 -17.32 18.50 3.00
CA LYS A 152 -16.21 18.55 2.04
C LYS A 152 -14.87 18.73 2.79
N PRO A 153 -13.80 18.03 2.39
CA PRO A 153 -12.47 18.30 2.91
C PRO A 153 -12.04 19.71 2.51
N LYS A 154 -11.61 20.51 3.50
CA LYS A 154 -10.86 21.76 3.24
C LYS A 154 -9.44 21.38 2.84
N TYR A 155 -9.17 21.40 1.54
CA TYR A 155 -7.79 21.50 1.03
C TYR A 155 -7.30 22.95 1.17
N PRO A 156 -5.99 23.18 1.36
CA PRO A 156 -5.41 24.51 1.34
C PRO A 156 -5.64 25.18 -0.01
N GLU A 157 -5.79 26.50 -0.01
CA GLU A 157 -5.97 27.32 -1.19
C GLU A 157 -4.75 27.19 -2.13
N THR A 158 -4.87 26.35 -3.15
CA THR A 158 -4.01 26.40 -4.33
C THR A 158 -4.86 26.72 -5.55
N LYS A 159 -4.74 27.99 -5.96
CA LYS A 159 -4.77 28.52 -7.32
C LYS A 159 -5.53 27.70 -8.38
N LYS A 160 -6.61 28.33 -8.87
CA LYS A 160 -7.22 28.23 -10.21
C LYS A 160 -7.38 26.80 -10.76
N VAL A 161 -8.62 26.34 -10.61
CA VAL A 161 -9.38 25.50 -11.55
C VAL A 161 -8.85 25.63 -12.98
N ILE A 162 -8.20 24.58 -13.46
CA ILE A 162 -8.25 24.18 -14.87
C ILE A 162 -9.10 22.91 -14.85
N SER A 163 -10.11 22.85 -15.72
CA SER A 163 -11.01 21.73 -15.85
C SER A 163 -10.25 20.40 -15.96
N GLU A 164 -10.59 19.43 -15.10
CA GLU A 164 -10.15 18.04 -15.23
C GLU A 164 -10.86 17.39 -16.43
N GLU A 165 -10.57 17.85 -17.64
CA GLU A 165 -11.00 17.18 -18.86
C GLU A 165 -10.06 16.01 -19.15
N ILE A 166 -10.64 14.87 -19.55
CA ILE A 166 -9.85 13.72 -20.01
C ILE A 166 -8.99 14.20 -21.18
N PRO A 167 -7.68 13.91 -21.19
CA PRO A 167 -6.80 14.28 -22.29
C PRO A 167 -7.42 13.84 -23.62
N PRO A 168 -7.57 14.75 -24.62
CA PRO A 168 -8.25 14.46 -25.87
C PRO A 168 -7.71 13.22 -26.60
N GLU A 169 -6.41 12.99 -26.47
CA GLU A 169 -5.70 11.85 -27.06
C GLU A 169 -6.17 10.52 -26.44
N VAL A 170 -6.28 10.45 -25.11
CA VAL A 170 -6.78 9.25 -24.41
C VAL A 170 -8.28 9.05 -24.68
N LEU A 171 -9.06 10.15 -24.73
CA LEU A 171 -10.48 10.11 -25.05
C LEU A 171 -10.73 9.61 -26.49
N SER A 172 -9.88 10.00 -27.44
CA SER A 172 -9.98 9.56 -28.83
C SER A 172 -9.82 8.04 -28.97
N ILE A 173 -8.95 7.42 -28.17
CA ILE A 173 -8.76 5.96 -28.14
C ILE A 173 -10.03 5.27 -27.61
N ALA A 174 -10.63 5.80 -26.52
CA ALA A 174 -11.87 5.25 -25.99
C ALA A 174 -13.04 5.33 -27.00
N LYS A 175 -13.17 6.47 -27.70
CA LYS A 175 -14.17 6.62 -28.77
C LYS A 175 -13.89 5.74 -29.98
N ALA A 176 -12.63 5.58 -30.38
CA ALA A 176 -12.26 4.68 -31.48
C ALA A 176 -12.59 3.21 -31.17
N LEU A 177 -12.44 2.78 -29.92
CA LEU A 177 -12.85 1.45 -29.45
C LEU A 177 -14.38 1.28 -29.51
N GLU A 178 -15.13 2.32 -29.13
CA GLU A 178 -16.59 2.34 -29.24
C GLU A 178 -17.07 2.22 -30.70
N PHE A 179 -16.46 2.97 -31.63
CA PHE A 179 -16.76 2.88 -33.07
C PHE A 179 -16.36 1.55 -33.71
N SER A 180 -15.44 0.81 -33.09
CA SER A 180 -14.95 -0.48 -33.59
C SER A 180 -15.67 -1.68 -32.96
N ASP A 181 -16.81 -1.45 -32.29
CA ASP A 181 -17.57 -2.44 -31.52
C ASP A 181 -16.69 -3.25 -30.55
N PHE A 182 -15.62 -2.64 -30.02
CA PHE A 182 -14.65 -3.29 -29.14
C PHE A 182 -14.06 -4.59 -29.71
N SER A 183 -13.89 -4.66 -31.03
CA SER A 183 -13.31 -5.84 -31.67
C SER A 183 -11.93 -6.19 -31.07
N GLU A 184 -11.61 -7.48 -31.00
CA GLU A 184 -10.37 -7.97 -30.40
C GLU A 184 -9.13 -7.31 -31.03
N LYS A 185 -9.14 -7.13 -32.36
CA LYS A 185 -8.09 -6.40 -33.10
C LYS A 185 -8.00 -4.92 -32.71
N ALA A 186 -9.12 -4.26 -32.41
CA ALA A 186 -9.13 -2.87 -31.97
C ALA A 186 -8.61 -2.74 -30.53
N MET A 187 -8.95 -3.69 -29.65
CA MET A 187 -8.46 -3.75 -28.26
C MET A 187 -6.95 -3.96 -28.21
N GLU A 188 -6.40 -4.89 -29.01
CA GLU A 188 -4.95 -5.09 -29.12
C GLU A 188 -4.22 -3.85 -29.66
N LYS A 189 -4.83 -3.14 -30.62
CA LYS A 189 -4.25 -1.93 -31.18
C LYS A 189 -4.26 -0.79 -30.16
N ALA A 190 -5.37 -0.61 -29.44
CA ALA A 190 -5.49 0.38 -28.38
C ALA A 190 -4.52 0.12 -27.23
N GLU A 191 -4.32 -1.15 -26.84
CA GLU A 191 -3.32 -1.51 -25.82
C GLU A 191 -1.91 -1.09 -26.25
N LYS A 192 -1.51 -1.36 -27.50
CA LYS A 192 -0.20 -0.97 -28.03
C LYS A 192 -0.03 0.56 -28.11
N GLU A 193 -1.07 1.28 -28.50
CA GLU A 193 -1.04 2.74 -28.57
C GLU A 193 -0.97 3.38 -27.18
N LEU A 194 -1.72 2.85 -26.20
CA LEU A 194 -1.68 3.33 -24.81
C LEU A 194 -0.35 3.07 -24.13
N LEU A 195 0.28 1.91 -24.37
CA LEU A 195 1.63 1.64 -23.86
C LEU A 195 2.66 2.62 -24.42
N LYS A 196 2.64 2.86 -25.74
CA LYS A 196 3.53 3.88 -26.36
C LYS A 196 3.31 5.28 -25.81
N MET A 197 2.04 5.65 -25.60
CA MET A 197 1.69 6.95 -25.03
C MET A 197 2.22 7.07 -23.61
N ILE A 198 2.04 6.05 -22.77
CA ILE A 198 2.58 6.03 -21.41
C ILE A 198 4.10 6.15 -21.44
N ASP A 199 4.79 5.34 -22.25
CA ASP A 199 6.25 5.37 -22.36
C ASP A 199 6.77 6.76 -22.75
N GLY A 200 6.08 7.47 -23.65
CA GLY A 200 6.43 8.84 -24.04
C GLY A 200 6.10 9.92 -23.02
N LEU A 201 5.20 9.64 -22.07
CA LEU A 201 4.78 10.59 -21.03
C LEU A 201 5.56 10.42 -19.71
N LEU A 202 6.19 9.27 -19.50
CA LEU A 202 6.90 8.94 -18.24
C LEU A 202 8.14 9.79 -17.95
N ASP A 203 8.66 10.50 -18.96
CA ASP A 203 9.88 11.30 -18.84
C ASP A 203 9.66 12.66 -18.13
N ASP A 204 8.43 13.15 -18.01
CA ASP A 204 8.10 14.44 -17.39
C ASP A 204 6.99 14.31 -16.34
N GLU A 205 7.28 14.73 -15.10
CA GLU A 205 6.31 14.72 -13.98
C GLU A 205 5.09 15.62 -14.25
N ALA A 206 5.20 16.59 -15.16
CA ALA A 206 4.06 17.42 -15.60
C ALA A 206 2.95 16.59 -16.27
N ASN A 207 3.28 15.43 -16.84
CA ASN A 207 2.35 14.56 -17.54
C ASN A 207 1.58 13.59 -16.62
N ALA A 208 1.68 13.76 -15.29
CA ALA A 208 1.11 12.82 -14.33
C ALA A 208 -0.42 12.60 -14.53
N VAL A 209 -1.13 13.62 -15.00
CA VAL A 209 -2.57 13.53 -15.30
C VAL A 209 -2.81 12.72 -16.58
N GLU A 210 -2.07 12.97 -17.66
CA GLU A 210 -2.16 12.16 -18.88
C GLU A 210 -1.80 10.69 -18.62
N VAL A 211 -0.73 10.44 -17.86
CA VAL A 211 -0.31 9.08 -17.46
C VAL A 211 -1.41 8.38 -16.67
N PHE A 212 -2.06 9.08 -15.74
CA PHE A 212 -3.17 8.50 -14.97
C PHE A 212 -4.32 8.05 -15.88
N TYR A 213 -4.75 8.91 -16.81
CA TYR A 213 -5.86 8.59 -17.72
C TYR A 213 -5.48 7.48 -18.71
N ALA A 214 -4.27 7.49 -19.27
CA ALA A 214 -3.78 6.46 -20.18
C ALA A 214 -3.69 5.10 -19.49
N VAL A 215 -3.15 5.03 -18.27
CA VAL A 215 -3.07 3.79 -17.47
C VAL A 215 -4.46 3.28 -17.09
N LYS A 216 -5.39 4.19 -16.75
CA LYS A 216 -6.77 3.82 -16.43
C LYS A 216 -7.46 3.18 -17.64
N LEU A 217 -7.37 3.79 -18.83
CA LEU A 217 -7.94 3.22 -20.05
C LEU A 217 -7.27 1.89 -20.43
N LEU A 218 -5.93 1.80 -20.32
CA LEU A 218 -5.18 0.58 -20.57
C LEU A 218 -5.67 -0.59 -19.70
N ARG A 219 -5.93 -0.35 -18.41
CA ARG A 219 -6.47 -1.39 -17.52
C ARG A 219 -7.87 -1.85 -17.87
N LEU A 220 -8.70 -0.97 -18.42
CA LEU A 220 -10.02 -1.35 -18.92
C LEU A 220 -9.91 -2.21 -20.18
N VAL A 221 -9.02 -1.84 -21.10
CA VAL A 221 -8.72 -2.61 -22.32
C VAL A 221 -8.20 -4.01 -21.99
N GLN A 222 -7.18 -4.13 -21.12
CA GLN A 222 -6.59 -5.41 -20.74
C GLN A 222 -7.57 -6.37 -20.03
N ARG A 223 -8.59 -5.82 -19.35
CA ARG A 223 -9.62 -6.61 -18.66
C ARG A 223 -10.80 -6.97 -19.56
N GLY A 224 -10.87 -6.40 -20.77
CA GLY A 224 -12.04 -6.51 -21.63
C GLY A 224 -13.28 -5.83 -21.03
N ASP A 225 -13.10 -4.81 -20.19
CA ASP A 225 -14.21 -4.12 -19.50
C ASP A 225 -14.88 -3.08 -20.41
N ILE A 226 -15.71 -3.56 -21.33
CA ILE A 226 -16.42 -2.75 -22.34
C ILE A 226 -17.27 -1.65 -21.69
N GLU A 227 -18.00 -1.97 -20.62
CA GLU A 227 -18.86 -1.01 -19.94
C GLU A 227 -18.05 0.08 -19.25
N GLY A 228 -16.90 -0.27 -18.68
CA GLY A 228 -15.93 0.67 -18.13
C GLY A 228 -15.33 1.59 -19.19
N ILE A 229 -15.04 1.09 -20.41
CA ILE A 229 -14.51 1.89 -21.51
C ILE A 229 -15.56 2.90 -22.02
N LYS A 230 -16.82 2.50 -22.13
CA LYS A 230 -17.92 3.43 -22.52
C LYS A 230 -18.05 4.58 -21.53
N ARG A 231 -18.12 4.26 -20.24
CA ARG A 231 -18.17 5.27 -19.16
C ARG A 231 -16.90 6.12 -19.05
N PHE A 232 -15.79 5.67 -19.62
CA PHE A 232 -14.56 6.44 -19.71
C PHE A 232 -14.64 7.48 -20.85
N GLY A 233 -15.37 7.16 -21.93
CA GLY A 233 -15.54 8.04 -23.08
C GLY A 233 -16.77 8.96 -23.03
N ASP A 234 -17.61 8.84 -22.00
CA ASP A 234 -18.81 9.66 -21.76
C ASP A 234 -18.51 10.88 -20.89
#